data_AF-A0A6A6QTX7-F1
#
_entry.id   AF-A0A6A6QTX7-F1
#
_cell.length_a   1.000
_cell.length_b   1.000
_cell.length_c   1.000
_cell.angle_alpha   90.00
_cell.angle_beta   90.00
_cell.angle_gamma   90.00
#
_symmetry.space_group_name_H-M   'P 1'
#
loop_
_entity.id
_entity.type
_entity.pdbx_description
1 polymer ?
#
loop_
_entity_poly.entity_id
_entity_poly.type
_entity_poly.pdbx_seq_one_letter_code
_entity_poly.pdbx_strand_id
1 'polypeptide(L)'
;MAYSVWLVSYLGYPRDHHGIFVETGPDQTGFLFQPAKKPENSTTYVPDSKTYLGTVSEANYARIQPVVETFPPPPKQFHGGKKIDLAAPIRRCQEWTADAIQGLRDQGVLET
;
A
#
# COMPACT_ATOMS: atom_id res chain seq x y z
N MET A 1 -7.19 1.47 -21.29
CA MET A 1 -7.53 0.25 -20.51
C MET A 1 -7.69 0.63 -19.04
N ALA A 2 -8.04 -0.29 -18.15
CA ALA A 2 -8.11 -0.04 -16.71
C ALA A 2 -7.48 -1.22 -15.94
N TYR A 3 -6.85 -0.91 -14.80
CA TYR A 3 -6.16 -1.88 -13.95
C TYR A 3 -6.86 -2.00 -12.61
N SER A 4 -7.02 -3.22 -12.10
CA SER A 4 -7.61 -3.45 -10.79
C SER A 4 -6.63 -3.05 -9.68
N VAL A 5 -7.14 -2.40 -8.65
CA VAL A 5 -6.37 -1.95 -7.48
C VAL A 5 -6.85 -2.71 -6.25
N TRP A 6 -5.92 -3.26 -5.50
CA TRP A 6 -6.16 -4.13 -4.36
C TRP A 6 -5.37 -3.66 -3.13
N LEU A 7 -5.96 -3.78 -1.95
CA LEU A 7 -5.24 -3.78 -0.69
C LEU A 7 -4.81 -5.20 -0.38
N VAL A 8 -3.55 -5.40 0.02
CA VAL A 8 -3.00 -6.71 0.40
C VAL A 8 -2.33 -6.66 1.77
N SER A 9 -2.31 -7.80 2.47
CA SER A 9 -1.72 -7.91 3.80
C SER A 9 -0.48 -8.80 3.82
N TYR A 10 0.47 -8.44 4.67
CA TYR A 10 1.67 -9.21 4.99
C TYR A 10 1.80 -9.36 6.51
N LEU A 11 2.18 -10.54 6.96
CA LEU A 11 2.44 -10.88 8.34
C LEU A 11 3.29 -9.79 9.02
N GLY A 12 2.71 -9.24 10.08
CA GLY A 12 3.34 -8.22 10.92
C GLY A 12 2.95 -8.40 12.38
N TYR A 13 3.67 -7.74 13.28
CA TYR A 13 3.38 -7.78 14.71
C TYR A 13 3.29 -6.37 15.31
N PRO A 14 2.32 -6.09 16.20
CA PRO A 14 1.14 -6.89 16.56
C PRO A 14 0.02 -6.95 15.49
N ARG A 15 0.17 -6.23 14.37
CA ARG A 15 -0.79 -6.19 13.25
C ARG A 15 -0.02 -6.37 11.95
N ASP A 16 -0.73 -6.87 10.94
CA ASP A 16 -0.20 -7.03 9.59
C ASP A 16 0.21 -5.70 8.94
N HIS A 17 1.16 -5.79 8.02
CA HIS A 17 1.54 -4.73 7.11
C HIS A 17 0.60 -4.72 5.90
N HIS A 18 0.27 -3.54 5.41
CA HIS A 18 -0.57 -3.37 4.23
C HIS A 18 0.25 -2.83 3.04
N GLY A 19 -0.20 -3.15 1.83
CA GLY A 19 0.33 -2.61 0.57
C GLY A 19 -0.78 -2.40 -0.47
N ILE A 20 -0.52 -1.52 -1.45
CA ILE A 20 -1.43 -1.29 -2.59
C ILE A 20 -0.89 -2.04 -3.80
N PHE A 21 -1.63 -3.03 -4.29
CA PHE A 21 -1.29 -3.81 -5.47
C PHE A 21 -2.13 -3.37 -6.67
N VAL A 22 -1.47 -3.04 -7.78
CA VAL A 22 -2.11 -2.70 -9.04
C VAL A 22 -1.85 -3.83 -10.03
N GLU A 23 -2.90 -4.53 -10.42
CA GLU A 23 -2.85 -5.68 -11.31
C GLU A 23 -2.83 -5.23 -12.78
N THR A 24 -1.67 -5.35 -13.42
CA THR A 24 -1.44 -4.84 -14.78
C THR A 24 -1.29 -5.94 -15.83
N GLY A 25 -1.23 -7.21 -15.42
CA GLY A 25 -1.05 -8.35 -16.32
C GLY A 25 -2.03 -9.50 -16.06
N PRO A 26 -2.23 -10.40 -17.06
CA PRO A 26 -3.27 -11.43 -17.04
C PRO A 26 -3.06 -12.52 -15.97
N ASP A 27 -1.83 -12.70 -15.46
CA ASP A 27 -1.49 -13.74 -14.48
C ASP A 27 -1.45 -13.18 -13.03
N GLN A 28 -2.31 -12.22 -12.73
CA GLN A 28 -2.28 -11.45 -11.48
C GLN A 28 -0.89 -10.85 -11.21
N THR A 29 -0.20 -10.45 -12.26
CA THR A 29 1.07 -9.74 -12.19
C THR A 29 0.80 -8.24 -12.18
N GLY A 30 1.70 -7.48 -11.57
CA GLY A 30 1.41 -6.09 -11.31
C GLY A 30 2.49 -5.37 -10.51
N PHE A 31 2.18 -4.14 -10.15
CA PHE A 31 3.04 -3.27 -9.38
C PHE A 31 2.53 -3.17 -7.95
N LEU A 32 3.44 -3.30 -6.99
CA LEU A 32 3.13 -3.19 -5.58
C LEU A 32 3.77 -1.91 -5.02
N PHE A 33 2.94 -1.04 -4.48
CA PHE A 33 3.37 0.16 -3.78
C PHE A 33 3.50 -0.18 -2.30
N GLN A 34 4.75 -0.44 -1.91
CA GLN A 34 5.19 -0.96 -0.61
C GLN A 34 4.50 -2.28 -0.18
N PRO A 35 5.20 -3.42 -0.07
CA PRO A 35 6.59 -3.76 -0.44
C PRO A 35 6.80 -4.01 -1.97
N ALA A 36 8.00 -4.44 -2.41
CA ALA A 36 8.48 -4.26 -3.81
C ALA A 36 8.26 -5.44 -4.79
N LYS A 37 7.47 -6.47 -4.46
CA LYS A 37 7.28 -7.67 -5.31
C LYS A 37 5.82 -8.12 -5.34
N LYS A 38 5.43 -8.90 -6.36
CA LYS A 38 4.11 -9.57 -6.40
C LYS A 38 3.79 -10.19 -5.02
N PRO A 39 2.62 -9.92 -4.43
CA PRO A 39 2.32 -10.33 -3.05
C PRO A 39 2.60 -11.81 -2.79
N GLU A 40 2.16 -12.68 -3.69
CA GLU A 40 2.25 -14.13 -3.59
C GLU A 40 3.70 -14.67 -3.57
N ASN A 41 4.67 -13.86 -3.98
CA ASN A 41 6.09 -14.22 -3.92
C ASN A 41 6.74 -13.86 -2.58
N SER A 42 6.00 -13.22 -1.66
CA SER A 42 6.48 -12.91 -0.32
C SER A 42 6.16 -14.06 0.64
N THR A 43 7.15 -14.51 1.40
CA THR A 43 6.95 -15.49 2.48
C THR A 43 6.11 -14.95 3.64
N THR A 44 5.96 -13.62 3.71
CA THR A 44 5.10 -12.96 4.69
C THR A 44 3.73 -12.61 4.14
N TYR A 45 3.40 -12.89 2.88
CA TYR A 45 2.06 -12.59 2.37
C TYR A 45 1.00 -13.40 3.09
N VAL A 46 -0.10 -12.74 3.47
CA VAL A 46 -1.26 -13.40 4.06
C VAL A 46 -2.15 -13.89 2.92
N PRO A 47 -2.33 -15.22 2.73
CA PRO A 47 -3.21 -15.76 1.70
C PRO A 47 -4.62 -15.19 1.81
N ASP A 48 -5.28 -15.00 0.66
CA ASP A 48 -6.66 -14.49 0.56
C ASP A 48 -6.91 -13.10 1.21
N SER A 49 -5.86 -12.30 1.39
CA SER A 49 -5.96 -10.95 1.99
C SER A 49 -6.32 -9.84 1.01
N LYS A 50 -6.44 -10.13 -0.30
CA LYS A 50 -6.78 -9.15 -1.32
C LYS A 50 -8.16 -8.55 -1.07
N THR A 51 -8.19 -7.26 -0.79
CA THR A 51 -9.43 -6.48 -0.69
C THR A 51 -9.50 -5.54 -1.89
N TYR A 52 -10.55 -5.65 -2.70
CA TYR A 52 -10.73 -4.78 -3.88
C TYR A 52 -10.94 -3.32 -3.46
N LEU A 53 -10.22 -2.41 -4.12
CA LEU A 53 -10.30 -0.97 -3.84
C LEU A 53 -10.99 -0.18 -4.95
N GLY A 54 -10.95 -0.68 -6.18
CA GLY A 54 -11.43 0.01 -7.39
C GLY A 54 -10.53 -0.28 -8.59
N THR A 55 -10.68 0.54 -9.62
CA THR A 55 -9.81 0.52 -10.81
C THR A 55 -9.04 1.82 -10.98
N VAL A 56 -8.00 1.78 -11.80
CA VAL A 56 -7.30 2.97 -12.28
C VAL A 56 -7.20 2.90 -13.80
N SER A 57 -7.65 3.93 -14.50
CA SER A 57 -7.48 4.00 -15.95
C SER A 57 -5.99 4.11 -16.32
N GLU A 58 -5.67 3.67 -17.53
CA GLU A 58 -4.30 3.75 -18.08
C GLU A 58 -3.75 5.18 -18.09
N ALA A 59 -4.59 6.19 -18.32
CA ALA A 59 -4.22 7.60 -18.25
C ALA A 59 -3.88 8.05 -16.81
N ASN A 60 -4.52 7.45 -15.80
CA ASN A 60 -4.29 7.75 -14.39
C ASN A 60 -3.19 6.90 -13.76
N TYR A 61 -2.76 5.80 -14.40
CA TYR A 61 -1.79 4.86 -13.82
C TYR A 61 -0.48 5.53 -13.40
N ALA A 62 0.09 6.38 -14.25
CA ALA A 62 1.31 7.12 -13.95
C ALA A 62 1.16 8.10 -12.77
N ARG A 63 -0.08 8.46 -12.40
CA ARG A 63 -0.37 9.36 -11.27
C ARG A 63 -0.36 8.62 -9.92
N ILE A 64 -0.40 7.30 -9.89
CA ILE A 64 -0.43 6.55 -8.61
C ILE A 64 0.83 6.84 -7.79
N GLN A 65 2.01 6.65 -8.39
CA GLN A 65 3.29 6.83 -7.70
C GLN A 65 3.46 8.23 -7.07
N PRO A 66 3.33 9.34 -7.83
CA PRO A 66 3.50 10.66 -7.23
C PRO A 66 2.46 10.94 -6.14
N VAL A 67 1.23 10.40 -6.25
CA VAL A 67 0.21 10.56 -5.20
C VAL A 67 0.60 9.81 -3.93
N VAL A 68 0.97 8.54 -4.01
CA VAL A 68 1.35 7.76 -2.83
C VAL A 68 2.64 8.29 -2.17
N GLU A 69 3.53 8.91 -2.94
CA GLU A 69 4.76 9.55 -2.45
C GLU A 69 4.49 10.87 -1.72
N THR A 70 3.33 11.53 -1.92
CA THR A 70 2.94 12.70 -1.11
C THR A 70 2.71 12.34 0.37
N PHE A 71 2.42 11.07 0.65
CA PHE A 71 2.26 10.55 2.00
C PHE A 71 3.57 9.86 2.40
N PRO A 72 4.37 10.44 3.30
CA PRO A 72 5.63 9.80 3.68
C PRO A 72 5.34 8.50 4.44
N PRO A 73 6.08 7.40 4.19
CA PRO A 73 5.98 6.22 5.03
C PRO A 73 6.40 6.55 6.47
N PRO A 74 5.99 5.76 7.46
CA PRO A 74 6.39 6.00 8.84
C PRO A 74 7.92 6.01 8.95
N PRO A 75 8.53 7.02 9.57
CA PRO A 75 9.96 7.03 9.80
C PRO A 75 10.33 5.90 10.79
N LYS A 76 11.64 5.67 10.95
CA LYS A 76 12.13 4.81 12.02
C LYS A 76 11.68 5.38 13.37
N GLN A 77 10.86 4.63 14.10
CA GLN A 77 10.27 5.08 15.36
C GLN A 77 10.92 4.46 16.60
N PHE A 78 11.70 3.40 16.42
CA PHE A 78 12.35 2.66 17.51
C PHE A 78 13.83 2.48 17.25
N HIS A 79 14.62 2.56 18.32
CA HIS A 79 16.01 2.15 18.37
C HIS A 79 16.13 1.00 19.38
N GLY A 80 16.20 -0.24 18.88
CA GLY A 80 15.98 -1.42 19.71
C GLY A 80 14.57 -1.41 20.31
N GLY A 81 14.45 -1.70 21.61
CA GLY A 81 13.16 -1.66 22.32
C GLY A 81 12.68 -0.28 22.76
N LYS A 82 13.43 0.80 22.46
CA LYS A 82 13.10 2.17 22.91
C LYS A 82 12.55 3.01 21.76
N LYS A 83 11.44 3.70 22.02
CA LYS A 83 10.86 4.68 21.10
C LYS A 83 11.81 5.88 20.98
N ILE A 84 12.07 6.32 19.75
CA ILE A 84 13.03 7.39 19.44
C ILE A 84 12.49 8.75 19.88
N ASP A 85 11.25 9.06 19.49
CA ASP A 85 10.55 10.26 19.92
C ASP A 85 9.36 9.86 20.79
N LEU A 86 9.41 10.21 22.07
CA LEU A 86 8.35 9.84 23.02
C LEU A 86 7.04 10.58 22.74
N ALA A 87 7.10 11.79 22.18
CA ALA A 87 5.93 12.63 21.91
C ALA A 87 5.24 12.26 20.59
N ALA A 88 5.99 11.85 19.57
CA ALA A 88 5.40 11.47 18.28
C ALA A 88 4.51 10.22 18.39
N PRO A 89 3.30 10.17 17.80
CA PRO A 89 2.49 8.96 17.81
C PRO A 89 3.17 7.81 17.04
N ILE A 90 2.87 6.57 17.42
CA ILE A 90 3.31 5.41 16.64
C ILE A 90 2.48 5.34 15.37
N ARG A 91 3.12 5.42 14.21
CA ARG A 91 2.51 5.28 12.88
C ARG A 91 3.02 4.00 12.23
N ARG A 92 2.17 3.23 11.57
CA ARG A 92 2.52 1.99 10.89
C ARG A 92 2.21 2.10 9.40
N CYS A 93 2.58 1.04 8.67
CA CYS A 93 2.29 0.95 7.25
C CYS A 93 0.78 1.06 6.97
N GLN A 94 -0.09 0.54 7.87
CA GLN A 94 -1.53 0.59 7.70
C GLN A 94 -2.07 2.03 7.64
N GLU A 95 -1.58 2.91 8.52
CA GLU A 95 -1.98 4.33 8.52
C GLU A 95 -1.48 5.03 7.25
N TRP A 96 -0.25 4.74 6.80
CA TRP A 96 0.23 5.24 5.51
C TRP A 96 -0.63 4.75 4.34
N THR A 97 -0.97 3.46 4.30
CA THR A 97 -1.79 2.89 3.22
C THR A 97 -3.19 3.50 3.22
N ALA A 98 -3.78 3.75 4.39
CA ALA A 98 -5.07 4.42 4.49
C ALA A 98 -5.01 5.85 3.90
N ASP A 99 -3.99 6.63 4.28
CA ASP A 99 -3.79 7.99 3.74
C ASP A 99 -3.57 7.97 2.23
N ALA A 100 -2.75 7.03 1.73
CA ALA A 100 -2.46 6.87 0.31
C ALA A 100 -3.70 6.49 -0.51
N ILE A 101 -4.51 5.53 -0.02
CA ILE A 101 -5.77 5.15 -0.67
C ILE A 101 -6.72 6.35 -0.72
N GLN A 102 -6.84 7.10 0.39
CA GLN A 102 -7.70 8.28 0.42
C GLN A 102 -7.21 9.36 -0.56
N GLY A 103 -5.90 9.64 -0.61
CA GLY A 103 -5.33 10.58 -1.57
C GLY A 103 -5.55 10.17 -3.03
N LEU A 104 -5.51 8.88 -3.34
CA LEU A 104 -5.84 8.38 -4.68
C LEU A 104 -7.31 8.60 -5.03
N ARG A 105 -8.23 8.44 -4.07
CA ARG A 105 -9.67 8.72 -4.26
C ARG A 105 -9.93 10.21 -4.45
N ASP A 106 -9.38 11.04 -3.57
CA ASP A 106 -9.60 12.49 -3.57
C ASP A 106 -9.11 13.15 -4.87
N GLN A 107 -8.06 12.59 -5.48
CA GLN A 107 -7.51 13.07 -6.75
C GLN A 107 -8.14 12.42 -8.00
N GLY A 108 -9.15 11.58 -7.82
CA GLY A 108 -9.83 10.86 -8.90
C GLY A 108 -8.90 9.91 -9.66
N VAL A 109 -7.85 9.40 -9.01
CA VAL A 109 -6.94 8.39 -9.57
C VAL A 109 -7.51 7.00 -9.34
N LEU A 110 -8.05 6.74 -8.15
CA LEU A 110 -8.79 5.52 -7.85
C LEU A 110 -10.27 5.73 -8.21
N GLU A 111 -10.72 4.99 -9.20
CA GLU A 111 -12.07 5.02 -9.77
C GLU A 111 -12.87 3.85 -9.15
N THR A 112 -13.95 4.16 -8.42
CA THR A 112 -14.75 3.17 -7.65
C THR A 112 -16.10 2.91 -8.27
#